data_AF-A0A4Q5RGA3-F1
#
_entry.id   AF-A0A4Q5RGA3-F1
#
_cell.length_a   1.000
_cell.length_b   1.000
_cell.length_c   1.000
_cell.angle_alpha   90.00
_cell.angle_beta   90.00
_cell.angle_gamma   90.00
#
_symmetry.space_group_name_H-M   'P 1'
#
loop_
_entity.id
_entity.type
_entity.pdbx_description
1 polymer ?
#
loop_
_entity_poly.entity_id
_entity_poly.type
_entity_poly.pdbx_seq_one_letter_code
_entity_poly.pdbx_strand_id
1 'polypeptide(L)'
;MKTFNVPSQYRSPLISAIKNKRRKEDKMKRDFTPTLLDLGPLQIYVARHFGFCYGVENAIEISFRTIEENPGKKIYLLSEMIHNPQVN
;
A
#
# COMPACT_ATOMS: atom_id res chain seq x y z
N MET A 1 -10.89 10.14 -4.35
CA MET A 1 -10.50 9.21 -3.26
C MET A 1 -9.23 9.78 -2.63
N LYS A 2 -9.08 9.71 -1.31
CA LYS A 2 -7.91 10.24 -0.58
C LYS A 2 -6.62 9.64 -1.15
N THR A 3 -5.60 10.47 -1.32
CA THR A 3 -4.24 10.05 -1.64
C THR A 3 -3.43 10.11 -0.35
N PHE A 4 -2.77 9.02 0.02
CA PHE A 4 -1.97 8.96 1.24
C PHE A 4 -0.50 9.30 0.99
N ASN A 5 0.11 10.02 1.93
CA ASN A 5 1.55 10.27 1.96
C ASN A 5 2.29 9.16 2.74
N VAL A 6 2.40 7.99 2.10
CA VAL A 6 3.18 6.85 2.61
C VAL A 6 4.62 6.92 2.08
N PRO A 7 5.66 6.70 2.92
CA PRO A 7 7.07 6.69 2.51
C PRO A 7 7.35 5.87 1.26
N SER A 8 8.24 6.37 0.40
CA SER A 8 8.53 5.78 -0.91
C SER A 8 9.12 4.37 -0.82
N GLN A 9 9.85 4.05 0.25
CA GLN A 9 10.41 2.71 0.49
C GLN A 9 9.34 1.61 0.59
N TYR A 10 8.09 1.95 0.90
CA TYR A 10 6.97 1.00 0.95
C TYR A 10 6.24 0.86 -0.40
N ARG A 11 6.67 1.58 -1.45
CA ARG A 11 6.04 1.57 -2.76
C ARG A 11 6.87 0.75 -3.74
N SER A 12 6.18 -0.04 -4.55
CA SER A 12 6.78 -0.80 -5.66
C SER A 12 6.30 -0.24 -7.01
N PRO A 13 7.22 0.15 -7.92
CA PRO A 13 6.85 0.65 -9.26
C PRO A 13 6.01 -0.35 -10.06
N LEU A 14 6.35 -1.64 -10.01
CA LEU A 14 5.61 -2.69 -10.69
C LEU A 14 4.18 -2.80 -10.15
N ILE A 15 4.02 -2.84 -8.84
CA ILE A 15 2.71 -2.93 -8.20
C ILE A 15 1.86 -1.70 -8.51
N SER A 16 2.46 -0.50 -8.48
CA SER A 16 1.76 0.73 -8.86
C SER A 16 1.32 0.70 -10.32
N ALA A 17 2.14 0.22 -11.25
CA ALA A 17 1.78 0.08 -12.65
C ALA A 17 0.58 -0.89 -12.84
N ILE A 18 0.62 -2.05 -12.18
CA ILE A 18 -0.48 -3.04 -12.20
C ILE A 18 -1.76 -2.42 -11.66
N LYS A 19 -1.73 -1.80 -10.48
CA LYS A 19 -2.91 -1.16 -9.86
C LYS A 19 -3.47 -0.03 -10.73
N ASN A 20 -2.61 0.76 -11.38
CA ASN A 20 -3.03 1.84 -12.27
C ASN A 20 -3.71 1.31 -13.53
N LYS A 21 -3.16 0.27 -14.18
CA LYS A 21 -3.80 -0.40 -15.32
C LYS A 21 -5.18 -0.94 -14.93
N ARG A 22 -5.23 -1.71 -13.84
CA ARG A 22 -6.44 -2.32 -13.29
C ARG A 22 -7.52 -1.31 -12.88
N ARG A 23 -7.13 -0.12 -12.42
CA ARG A 23 -8.06 0.98 -12.10
C ARG A 23 -8.61 1.68 -13.34
N LYS A 24 -7.83 1.76 -14.44
CA LYS A 24 -8.29 2.31 -15.72
C LYS A 24 -9.32 1.39 -16.38
N GLU A 25 -9.07 0.08 -16.33
CA GLU A 25 -9.97 -0.95 -16.89
C GLU A 25 -11.24 -1.14 -16.05
N ASP A 26 -11.10 -1.20 -14.73
CA ASP A 26 -12.22 -1.42 -13.81
C ASP A 26 -12.05 -0.56 -12.55
N LYS A 27 -12.62 0.64 -12.60
CA LYS A 27 -12.57 1.61 -11.50
C LYS A 27 -13.37 1.16 -10.28
N MET A 28 -14.47 0.43 -10.48
CA MET A 28 -15.39 0.02 -9.42
C MET A 28 -14.99 -1.30 -8.76
N LYS A 29 -13.90 -1.93 -9.20
CA LYS A 29 -13.37 -3.18 -8.64
C LYS A 29 -14.39 -4.32 -8.66
N ARG A 30 -15.18 -4.39 -9.73
CA ARG A 30 -16.17 -5.45 -9.95
C ARG A 30 -15.56 -6.70 -10.59
N ASP A 31 -14.45 -6.53 -11.30
CA ASP A 31 -13.68 -7.64 -11.84
C ASP A 31 -12.68 -8.13 -10.79
N PHE A 32 -12.95 -9.32 -10.25
CA PHE A 32 -12.15 -9.98 -9.22
C PHE A 32 -11.03 -10.86 -9.79
N THR A 33 -10.92 -10.97 -11.11
CA THR A 33 -9.87 -11.79 -11.73
C THR A 33 -8.47 -11.29 -11.38
N PRO A 34 -7.50 -12.20 -11.21
CA PRO A 34 -6.10 -11.82 -11.01
C PRO A 34 -5.53 -11.17 -12.28
N THR A 35 -4.48 -10.39 -12.11
CA THR A 35 -3.67 -9.91 -13.24
C THR A 35 -2.67 -11.01 -13.62
N LEU A 36 -2.70 -11.46 -14.88
CA LEU A 36 -1.66 -12.32 -15.43
C LEU A 36 -0.48 -11.47 -15.89
N LEU A 37 0.70 -11.75 -15.35
CA LEU A 37 1.98 -11.32 -15.90
C LEU A 37 2.57 -12.51 -16.66
N ASP A 38 2.50 -12.45 -17.99
CA ASP A 38 3.03 -13.48 -18.88
C ASP A 38 4.48 -13.15 -19.24
N LEU A 39 5.40 -14.02 -18.82
CA LEU A 39 6.83 -13.92 -19.08
C LEU A 39 7.31 -15.11 -19.94
N GLY A 40 6.42 -15.74 -20.72
CA GLY A 40 6.69 -16.91 -21.55
C GLY A 40 6.56 -18.21 -20.74
N PRO A 41 7.64 -18.96 -20.47
CA PRO A 41 7.57 -20.20 -19.69
C PRO A 41 7.18 -19.97 -18.22
N LEU A 42 7.19 -18.72 -17.74
CA LEU A 42 6.76 -18.33 -16.41
C LEU A 42 5.51 -17.45 -16.50
N GLN A 43 4.46 -17.87 -15.82
CA GLN A 43 3.22 -17.13 -15.68
C GLN A 43 2.98 -16.80 -14.21
N ILE A 44 2.81 -15.52 -13.90
CA ILE A 44 2.59 -15.04 -12.53
C ILE A 44 1.19 -14.43 -12.44
N TYR A 45 0.39 -14.95 -11.52
CA TYR A 45 -0.93 -14.40 -11.21
C TYR A 45 -0.85 -13.50 -9.98
N VAL A 46 -1.13 -12.23 -10.16
CA VAL A 46 -1.21 -11.25 -9.07
C VAL A 46 -2.68 -11.07 -8.69
N ALA A 47 -3.03 -11.34 -7.43
CA ALA A 47 -4.40 -11.18 -6.93
C ALA A 47 -4.97 -9.78 -7.23
N ARG A 48 -6.28 -9.66 -7.44
CA ARG A 48 -6.94 -8.36 -7.69
C ARG A 48 -6.72 -7.38 -6.54
N HIS A 49 -6.80 -7.87 -5.30
CA HIS A 49 -6.70 -7.09 -4.08
C HIS A 49 -5.43 -7.50 -3.33
N PHE A 50 -4.48 -6.58 -3.23
CA PHE A 50 -3.20 -6.85 -2.58
C PHE A 50 -2.51 -5.55 -2.14
N GLY A 51 -1.57 -5.67 -1.20
CA GLY A 51 -0.87 -4.55 -0.57
C GLY A 51 -1.69 -3.86 0.51
N PHE A 52 -1.29 -2.64 0.88
CA PHE A 52 -1.93 -1.91 1.97
C PHE A 52 -3.39 -1.58 1.69
N CYS A 53 -4.23 -1.79 2.70
CA CYS A 53 -5.60 -1.29 2.72
C CYS A 53 -5.62 0.17 3.19
N TYR A 54 -6.77 0.81 3.06
CA TYR A 54 -6.98 2.20 3.50
C TYR A 54 -6.54 2.43 4.96
N GLY A 55 -6.92 1.52 5.88
CA GLY A 55 -6.60 1.66 7.30
C GLY A 55 -5.10 1.65 7.57
N VAL A 56 -4.37 0.78 6.87
CA VAL A 56 -2.91 0.66 6.96
C VAL A 56 -2.23 1.93 6.41
N GLU A 57 -2.59 2.38 5.21
CA GLU A 57 -2.02 3.62 4.64
C GLU A 57 -2.31 4.85 5.51
N ASN A 58 -3.52 4.91 6.09
CA ASN A 58 -3.91 6.00 6.98
C ASN A 58 -3.15 5.97 8.32
N ALA A 59 -2.92 4.78 8.90
CA ALA A 59 -2.14 4.64 10.13
C ALA A 59 -0.69 5.09 9.92
N ILE A 60 -0.06 4.67 8.81
CA ILE A 60 1.29 5.11 8.46
C ILE A 60 1.36 6.64 8.33
N GLU A 61 0.46 7.24 7.55
CA GLU A 61 0.43 8.70 7.36
C GLU A 61 0.28 9.46 8.69
N ILE A 62 -0.60 9.00 9.59
CA ILE A 62 -0.79 9.61 10.90
C ILE A 62 0.47 9.50 11.76
N SER A 63 1.12 8.34 11.78
CA SER A 63 2.32 8.12 12.60
C SER A 63 3.48 8.99 12.15
N PHE A 64 3.76 9.04 10.84
CA PHE A 64 4.84 9.89 10.30
C PHE A 64 4.54 11.37 10.50
N ARG A 65 3.31 11.81 10.22
CA ARG A 65 2.90 13.19 10.48
C ARG A 65 3.02 13.57 11.96
N THR A 66 2.67 12.66 12.87
CA THR A 66 2.76 12.89 14.31
C THR A 66 4.21 13.13 14.75
N ILE A 67 5.17 12.41 14.17
CA ILE A 67 6.60 12.61 14.41
C ILE A 67 7.05 13.99 13.89
N GLU A 68 6.66 14.35 12.66
CA GLU A 68 7.00 15.64 12.03
C GLU A 68 6.44 16.84 12.81
N GLU A 69 5.20 16.75 13.28
CA GLU A 69 4.49 17.81 14.00
C GLU A 69 4.96 17.98 15.46
N ASN A 70 5.72 17.02 16.01
CA ASN A 70 6.15 17.01 17.41
C ASN A 70 7.66 16.82 17.58
N PRO A 71 8.49 17.72 17.03
CA PRO A 71 9.94 17.61 17.11
C PRO A 71 10.41 17.60 18.56
N GLY A 72 11.35 16.71 18.87
CA GLY A 72 11.95 16.57 20.21
C GLY A 72 11.06 15.89 21.27
N LYS A 73 9.81 15.52 20.94
CA LYS A 73 8.95 14.78 21.87
C LYS A 73 9.11 13.27 21.67
N LYS A 74 8.98 12.51 22.77
CA LYS A 74 8.83 11.05 22.71
C LYS A 74 7.41 10.71 22.29
N ILE A 75 7.27 9.98 21.19
CA ILE A 75 6.00 9.45 20.69
C ILE A 75 5.88 7.98 21.13
N TYR A 76 4.71 7.60 21.62
CA TYR A 76 4.43 6.24 22.07
C TYR A 76 3.26 5.67 21.28
N LEU A 77 3.34 4.39 20.95
CA LEU A 77 2.22 3.61 20.43
C LEU A 77 1.76 2.63 21.51
N LEU A 78 0.45 2.40 21.63
CA LEU A 78 -0.10 1.44 22.59
C LEU A 78 0.22 -0.01 22.21
N SER A 79 0.47 -0.26 20.92
CA SER A 79 0.84 -1.55 20.34
C SER A 79 1.61 -1.31 19.04
N GLU A 80 1.94 -2.39 18.32
CA GLU A 80 2.42 -2.29 16.94
C GLU A 80 1.44 -1.48 16.07
N MET A 81 1.96 -0.58 15.25
CA MET A 81 1.13 0.19 14.30
C MET A 81 0.46 -0.76 13.30
N ILE A 82 1.23 -1.71 12.78
CA ILE A 82 0.85 -2.76 11.83
C ILE A 82 1.68 -4.00 12.18
N HIS A 83 1.09 -5.20 12.11
CA HIS A 83 1.82 -6.47 12.30
C HIS A 83 2.70 -6.82 11.08
N ASN A 84 3.61 -5.91 10.74
CA ASN A 84 4.63 -6.08 9.72
C ASN A 84 5.94 -5.45 10.25
N PRO A 85 6.95 -6.27 10.60
CA PRO A 85 8.21 -5.80 11.16
C PRO A 85 8.99 -4.83 10.25
N GLN A 86 8.73 -4.82 8.94
CA GLN A 86 9.38 -3.88 8.02
C GLN A 86 8.75 -2.49 8.04
N VAL A 87 7.58 -2.32 8.68
CA VAL A 87 6.81 -1.08 8.70
C VAL A 87 6.71 -0.48 10.10
N ASN A 88 6.59 -1.33 11.13
CA ASN A 88 6.54 -0.94 12.53
C ASN A 88 7.87 -0.37 13.02
#